data_AF-A0A2C9LNE3-F1
#
_entry.id   AF-A0A2C9LNE3-F1
#
_cell.length_a   1.000
_cell.length_b   1.000
_cell.length_c   1.000
_cell.angle_alpha   90.00
_cell.angle_beta   90.00
_cell.angle_gamma   90.00
#
_symmetry.space_group_name_H-M   'P 1'
#
loop_
_entity.id
_entity.type
_entity.pdbx_description
1 polymer ?
#
loop_
_entity_poly.entity_id
_entity_poly.type
_entity_poly.pdbx_seq_one_letter_code
_entity_poly.pdbx_strand_id
1 'polypeptide(L)'
;MISCKTNCPYCVPQRAILTEQDILKCLPDKEQTLTIMTMTKLLSNKGTKSLGDFEVQYIVDPKAQAVVDSFRRELADISQTIKARNQGRFPKYKYLDPDFIPNSISI
;
A
#
# COMPACT_ATOMS: atom_id res chain seq x y z
N MET A 1 -19.49 -19.99 13.07
CA MET A 1 -18.32 -20.74 13.57
C MET A 1 -17.69 -21.46 12.39
N ILE A 2 -16.55 -21.00 11.89
CA ILE A 2 -15.85 -21.70 10.81
C ILE A 2 -15.15 -22.89 11.47
N SER A 3 -15.73 -24.09 11.34
CA SER A 3 -15.14 -25.32 11.83
C SER A 3 -13.91 -25.63 10.96
N CYS A 4 -12.70 -25.57 11.55
CA CYS A 4 -11.48 -26.03 10.89
C CYS A 4 -11.66 -27.51 10.56
N LYS A 5 -11.79 -27.84 9.26
CA LYS A 5 -11.88 -29.23 8.81
C LYS A 5 -10.59 -29.97 9.23
N THR A 6 -10.78 -31.20 9.67
CA THR A 6 -9.87 -32.11 10.40
C THR A 6 -8.60 -32.56 9.67
N ASN A 7 -8.10 -31.80 8.70
CA ASN A 7 -6.87 -32.16 7.96
C ASN A 7 -5.91 -30.98 7.72
N CYS A 8 -6.03 -29.91 8.51
CA CYS A 8 -5.02 -28.86 8.54
C CYS A 8 -3.90 -29.27 9.51
N PRO A 9 -2.64 -29.44 9.05
CA PRO A 9 -1.52 -29.84 9.91
C PRO A 9 -1.20 -28.80 11.00
N TYR A 10 -1.81 -27.62 10.92
CA TYR A 10 -1.64 -26.50 11.85
C TYR A 10 -2.83 -26.31 12.82
N CYS A 11 -3.89 -27.12 12.73
CA CYS A 11 -5.03 -27.04 13.65
C CYS A 11 -4.74 -27.85 14.94
N VAL A 12 -4.25 -27.14 15.96
CA VAL A 12 -4.03 -27.65 17.33
C VAL A 12 -5.34 -27.65 18.13
N PRO A 13 -5.58 -28.66 18.99
CA PRO A 13 -6.79 -28.71 19.81
C PRO A 13 -6.87 -27.49 20.74
N GLN A 14 -8.08 -26.92 20.89
CA GLN A 14 -8.38 -25.61 21.52
C GLN A 14 -7.96 -25.44 23.00
N ARG A 15 -7.33 -26.46 23.62
CA ARG A 15 -6.84 -26.45 25.01
C ARG A 15 -5.40 -26.97 25.15
N ALA A 16 -4.66 -27.15 24.06
CA ALA A 16 -3.25 -27.53 24.12
C ALA A 16 -2.40 -26.33 24.57
N ILE A 17 -1.43 -26.57 25.46
CA ILE A 17 -0.39 -25.60 25.76
C ILE A 17 0.51 -25.52 24.52
N LEU A 18 0.48 -24.39 23.84
CA LEU A 18 1.31 -24.15 22.66
C LEU A 18 2.70 -23.70 23.07
N THR A 19 3.70 -24.17 22.34
CA THR A 19 5.09 -23.74 22.49
C THR A 19 5.45 -22.71 21.41
N GLU A 20 6.54 -21.98 21.61
CA GLU A 20 7.11 -21.10 20.57
C GLU A 20 7.38 -21.86 19.26
N GLN A 21 7.81 -23.12 19.36
CA GLN A 21 8.05 -23.98 18.20
C GLN A 21 6.78 -24.22 17.37
N ASP A 22 5.61 -24.28 18.01
CA ASP A 22 4.35 -24.46 17.31
C ASP A 22 3.93 -23.19 16.54
N ILE A 23 4.32 -22.01 17.04
CA ILE A 23 4.17 -20.74 16.31
C ILE A 23 5.08 -20.74 15.09
N LEU A 24 6.36 -21.08 15.27
CA LEU A 24 7.34 -21.10 14.17
C LEU A 24 6.94 -22.06 13.05
N LYS A 25 6.32 -23.21 13.38
CA LYS A 25 5.78 -24.15 12.39
C LYS A 25 4.63 -23.54 11.57
N CYS A 26 3.86 -22.61 12.14
CA CYS A 26 2.74 -21.96 11.45
C CYS A 26 3.19 -20.79 10.56
N LEU A 27 4.40 -20.29 10.74
CA LEU A 27 4.96 -19.22 9.91
C LEU A 27 5.44 -19.79 8.57
N PRO A 28 5.45 -18.96 7.50
CA PRO A 28 6.07 -19.35 6.25
C PRO A 28 7.54 -19.68 6.47
N ASP A 29 8.04 -20.67 5.73
CA ASP A 29 9.47 -20.98 5.75
C ASP A 29 10.30 -19.85 5.12
N LYS A 30 11.63 -19.99 5.17
CA LYS A 30 12.56 -18.97 4.68
C LYS A 30 12.38 -18.67 3.18
N GLU A 31 12.14 -19.69 2.37
CA GLU A 31 12.02 -19.54 0.91
C GLU A 31 10.70 -18.86 0.54
N GLN A 32 9.61 -19.28 1.17
CA GLN A 32 8.29 -18.66 1.04
C GLN A 32 8.33 -17.19 1.47
N THR A 33 8.96 -16.91 2.62
CA THR A 33 9.12 -15.54 3.14
C THR A 33 9.88 -14.67 2.15
N LEU A 34 11.02 -15.15 1.63
CA LEU A 34 11.82 -14.40 0.66
C LEU A 34 11.06 -14.15 -0.64
N THR A 35 10.30 -15.13 -1.11
CA THR A 35 9.46 -15.01 -2.30
C THR A 35 8.39 -13.93 -2.11
N ILE A 36 7.65 -13.98 -1.01
CA ILE A 36 6.62 -12.98 -0.68
C ILE A 36 7.23 -11.59 -0.54
N MET A 37 8.37 -11.46 0.13
CA MET A 37 9.08 -10.18 0.27
C MET A 37 9.49 -9.62 -1.09
N THR A 38 10.02 -10.46 -1.97
CA THR A 38 10.46 -10.06 -3.32
C THR A 38 9.27 -9.60 -4.17
N MET A 39 8.18 -10.38 -4.20
CA MET A 39 6.95 -10.01 -4.89
C MET A 39 6.37 -8.71 -4.34
N THR A 40 6.28 -8.58 -3.02
CA THR A 40 5.76 -7.36 -2.37
C THR A 40 6.62 -6.15 -2.73
N LYS A 41 7.96 -6.31 -2.74
CA LYS A 41 8.89 -5.23 -3.13
C LYS A 41 8.70 -4.81 -4.58
N LEU A 42 8.53 -5.77 -5.49
CA LEU A 42 8.31 -5.51 -6.90
C LEU A 42 6.98 -4.75 -7.11
N LEU A 43 5.89 -5.29 -6.56
CA LEU A 43 4.53 -4.75 -6.73
C LEU A 43 4.27 -3.44 -5.98
N SER A 44 5.09 -3.12 -4.97
CA SER A 44 4.97 -1.84 -4.23
C SER A 44 5.67 -0.66 -4.93
N ASN A 45 6.29 -0.87 -6.09
CA ASN A 45 6.95 0.20 -6.81
C ASN A 45 5.95 1.14 -7.50
N LYS A 46 6.27 2.43 -7.54
CA LYS A 46 5.49 3.43 -8.26
C LYS A 46 5.97 3.47 -9.72
N GLY A 47 5.13 3.03 -10.65
CA GLY A 47 5.49 2.93 -12.07
C GLY A 47 5.18 4.16 -12.94
N THR A 48 4.35 5.09 -12.45
CA THR A 48 4.02 6.36 -13.14
C THR A 48 4.27 7.57 -12.26
N LYS A 49 4.14 8.77 -12.82
CA LYS A 49 4.28 10.02 -12.06
C LYS A 49 3.19 10.18 -11.00
N SER A 50 3.37 11.15 -10.11
CA SER A 50 2.39 11.48 -9.07
C SER A 50 1.07 11.93 -9.67
N LEU A 51 -0.01 11.73 -8.92
CA LEU A 51 -1.35 12.18 -9.29
C LEU A 51 -1.32 13.67 -9.71
N GLY A 52 -1.77 13.96 -10.93
CA GLY A 52 -1.82 15.32 -11.50
C GLY A 52 -0.56 15.79 -12.25
N ASP A 53 0.54 15.03 -12.19
CA ASP A 53 1.74 15.23 -13.03
C ASP A 53 1.66 14.32 -14.26
N PHE A 54 0.95 14.76 -15.30
CA PHE A 54 0.77 13.98 -16.51
C PHE A 54 2.08 13.85 -17.31
N GLU A 55 2.40 12.63 -17.75
CA GLU A 55 3.56 12.30 -18.58
C GLU A 55 3.53 13.03 -19.93
N VAL A 56 2.33 13.18 -20.50
CA VAL A 56 2.10 13.84 -21.78
C VAL A 56 1.00 14.88 -21.62
N GLN A 57 1.26 16.11 -22.07
CA GLN A 57 0.28 17.20 -22.04
C GLN A 57 -0.58 17.21 -23.31
N TYR A 58 -1.71 16.49 -23.26
CA TYR A 58 -2.73 16.55 -24.32
C TYR A 58 -3.73 17.71 -24.13
N ILE A 59 -3.75 18.32 -22.95
CA ILE A 59 -4.68 19.40 -22.60
C ILE A 59 -4.07 20.72 -23.04
N VAL A 60 -4.50 21.19 -24.20
CA VAL A 60 -4.01 22.45 -24.83
C VAL A 60 -5.04 23.58 -24.80
N ASP A 61 -6.31 23.27 -24.57
CA ASP A 61 -7.35 24.30 -24.41
C ASP A 61 -7.08 25.11 -23.13
N PRO A 62 -6.94 26.45 -23.21
CA PRO A 62 -6.61 27.27 -22.05
C PRO A 62 -7.60 27.15 -20.89
N LYS A 63 -8.89 26.95 -21.18
CA LYS A 63 -9.90 26.77 -20.11
C LYS A 63 -9.70 25.44 -19.40
N ALA A 64 -9.50 24.35 -20.14
CA ALA A 64 -9.18 23.05 -19.57
C ALA A 64 -7.86 23.07 -18.78
N GLN A 65 -6.86 23.82 -19.25
CA GLN A 65 -5.57 23.97 -18.56
C GLN A 65 -5.73 24.67 -17.20
N ALA A 66 -6.55 25.73 -17.13
CA ALA A 66 -6.86 26.40 -15.87
C ALA A 66 -7.55 25.46 -14.85
N VAL A 67 -8.40 24.53 -15.32
CA VAL A 67 -9.03 23.51 -14.46
C VAL A 67 -7.98 22.54 -13.91
N VAL A 68 -7.06 22.06 -14.75
CA VAL A 68 -5.96 21.19 -14.33
C VAL A 68 -5.06 21.87 -13.31
N ASP A 69 -4.79 23.16 -13.47
CA ASP A 69 -3.98 23.92 -12.52
C ASP A 69 -4.71 24.16 -11.18
N SER A 70 -6.04 24.27 -11.18
CA SER A 70 -6.82 24.21 -9.92
C SER A 70 -6.66 22.85 -9.24
N PHE A 71 -6.87 21.77 -10.00
CA PHE A 71 -6.74 20.41 -9.49
C PHE A 71 -5.36 20.15 -8.85
N ARG A 72 -4.28 20.57 -9.51
CA ARG A 72 -2.90 20.45 -8.97
C ARG A 72 -2.71 21.22 -7.67
N ARG A 73 -3.27 22.42 -7.55
CA ARG A 73 -3.21 23.22 -6.31
C ARG A 73 -3.94 22.53 -5.17
N GLU A 74 -5.14 22.03 -5.42
CA GLU A 74 -5.93 21.29 -4.43
C GLU A 74 -5.19 20.03 -3.94
N LEU A 75 -4.53 19.30 -4.85
CA LEU A 75 -3.69 18.15 -4.46
C LEU A 75 -2.49 18.56 -3.58
N ALA A 76 -1.86 19.70 -3.88
CA ALA A 76 -0.75 20.21 -3.08
C ALA A 76 -1.21 20.57 -1.65
N ASP A 77 -2.38 21.20 -1.52
CA ASP A 77 -2.98 21.55 -0.22
C ASP A 77 -3.34 20.30 0.59
N ILE A 78 -3.90 19.28 -0.07
CA ILE A 78 -4.17 17.97 0.55
C ILE A 78 -2.87 17.30 1.02
N SER A 79 -1.82 17.31 0.20
CA SER A 79 -0.50 16.76 0.56
C SER A 79 0.07 17.46 1.79
N GLN A 80 0.02 18.80 1.83
CA GLN A 80 0.46 19.59 2.97
C GLN A 80 -0.32 19.24 4.25
N THR A 81 -1.65 19.13 4.13
CA THR A 81 -2.53 18.74 5.24
C THR A 81 -2.17 17.34 5.77
N ILE A 82 -1.92 16.38 4.88
CA ILE A 82 -1.51 15.02 5.25
C ILE A 82 -0.14 15.02 5.93
N LYS A 83 0.82 15.78 5.41
CA LYS A 83 2.17 15.92 5.99
C LYS A 83 2.11 16.53 7.39
N ALA A 84 1.33 17.58 7.59
CA ALA A 84 1.11 18.21 8.89
C ALA A 84 0.47 17.22 9.88
N ARG A 85 -0.63 16.55 9.49
CA ARG A 85 -1.28 15.51 10.31
C ARG A 85 -0.31 14.38 10.69
N ASN A 86 0.56 13.96 9.75
CA ASN A 86 1.53 12.89 9.99
C ASN A 86 2.65 13.28 10.97
N GLN A 87 2.82 14.55 11.33
CA GLN A 87 3.77 14.96 12.38
C GLN A 87 3.36 14.42 13.76
N GLY A 88 2.05 14.31 14.03
CA GLY A 88 1.51 13.79 15.29
C GLY A 88 1.12 12.31 15.27
N ARG A 89 1.41 11.57 14.19
CA ARG A 89 0.97 10.17 14.00
C ARG A 89 2.15 9.21 13.91
N PHE A 90 2.11 8.14 14.70
CA PHE A 90 3.03 7.00 14.59
C PHE A 90 2.26 5.68 14.41
N PRO A 91 2.47 4.91 13.32
CA PRO A 91 3.31 5.24 12.17
C PRO A 91 2.69 6.31 11.27
N LYS A 92 3.53 7.06 10.54
CA LYS A 92 3.10 8.02 9.52
C LYS A 92 2.31 7.30 8.42
N TYR A 93 1.23 7.90 7.95
CA TYR A 93 0.41 7.34 6.87
C TYR A 93 0.55 8.15 5.59
N LYS A 94 1.38 7.66 4.67
CA LYS A 94 1.72 8.32 3.39
C LYS A 94 1.01 7.74 2.16
N TYR A 95 0.31 6.62 2.30
CA TYR A 95 -0.20 5.85 1.16
C TYR A 95 -1.28 6.57 0.33
N LEU A 96 -1.93 7.60 0.90
CA LEU A 96 -2.88 8.47 0.21
C LEU A 96 -2.41 9.92 0.10
N ASP A 97 -1.13 10.19 0.32
CA ASP A 97 -0.55 11.49 0.01
C ASP A 97 -0.40 11.59 -1.52
N PRO A 98 -0.96 12.63 -2.19
CA PRO A 98 -0.91 12.78 -3.65
C PRO A 98 0.49 12.62 -4.26
N ASP A 99 1.55 12.96 -3.52
CA ASP A 99 2.93 12.77 -3.96
C ASP A 99 3.33 11.29 -4.16
N PHE A 100 2.65 10.37 -3.48
CA PHE A 100 2.93 8.93 -3.51
C PHE A 100 1.91 8.13 -4.34
N ILE A 101 0.79 8.73 -4.74
CA ILE A 101 -0.23 8.07 -5.57
C ILE A 101 0.22 8.11 -7.04
N PRO A 102 0.28 6.97 -7.77
CA PRO A 102 0.52 6.96 -9.21
C PRO A 102 -0.69 7.49 -9.99
N ASN A 103 -0.45 8.15 -11.13
CA ASN A 103 -1.53 8.60 -12.03
C ASN A 103 -2.38 7.45 -12.60
N SER A 104 -1.77 6.28 -12.77
CA SER A 104 -2.43 5.10 -13.33
C SER A 104 -1.83 3.81 -12.78
N ILE A 105 -2.56 2.71 -12.94
CA ILE A 105 -2.12 1.37 -12.57
C ILE A 105 -1.19 0.86 -13.68
N SER A 106 0.07 0.63 -13.33
CA SER A 106 1.11 0.19 -14.27
C SER A 106 1.95 -0.99 -13.77
N ILE A 107 1.60 -1.55 -12.61
CA ILE A 107 2.23 -2.71 -11.98
C ILE A 107 1.22 -3.49 -11.15
#